data_AF-A0AAW6G9Y8-F1
#
_entry.id   AF-A0AAW6G9Y8-F1
#
_cell.length_a   1.000
_cell.length_b   1.000
_cell.length_c   1.000
_cell.angle_alpha   90.00
_cell.angle_beta   90.00
_cell.angle_gamma   90.00
#
_symmetry.space_group_name_H-M   'P 1'
#
loop_
_entity.id
_entity.type
_entity.pdbx_description
1 polymer ?
#
loop_
_entity_poly.entity_id
_entity_poly.type
_entity_poly.pdbx_seq_one_letter_code
_entity_poly.pdbx_strand_id
1 'polypeptide(L)'
;MPKSFKMSLFMPPISPMKDGATGKIVKSATLTPLRTLELNEVYQLITANKRLITLTQAIREAALQGDDNNCRMLKQQTLPYVTPCGVFTRRRSDCLKLPSGLVVVDVDHLDSPDEAGRLKQLLFKDPYLAPVLVFISPTGRGVKAFVPCPIGKDSTEAVRWAMNYVHCMYDAENTQPGKGVDTSGKDLVRACFLCHDPKALLRKVVNFEL
;
A
#
# COMPACT_ATOMS: atom_id res chain seq x y z
N MET A 1 4.67 23.40 13.30
CA MET A 1 4.64 23.15 11.83
C MET A 1 3.78 21.94 11.56
N PRO A 2 2.94 21.92 10.51
CA PRO A 2 2.18 20.72 10.17
C PRO A 2 3.14 19.57 9.86
N LYS A 3 2.85 18.38 10.39
CA LYS A 3 3.68 17.17 10.19
C LYS A 3 3.61 16.79 8.71
N SER A 4 4.72 16.94 7.97
CA SER A 4 4.81 16.47 6.58
C SER A 4 5.25 15.01 6.56
N PHE A 5 4.41 14.14 6.00
CA PHE A 5 4.73 12.73 5.80
C PHE A 5 5.44 12.54 4.47
N LYS A 6 6.69 12.04 4.52
CA LYS A 6 7.55 11.86 3.35
C LYS A 6 7.90 10.39 3.14
N MET A 7 7.84 9.93 1.90
CA MET A 7 8.13 8.55 1.54
C MET A 7 8.85 8.43 0.20
N SER A 8 9.59 7.35 0.02
CA SER A 8 10.27 7.06 -1.25
C SER A 8 9.28 6.50 -2.28
N LEU A 9 9.27 7.06 -3.49
CA LEU A 9 8.62 6.51 -4.69
C LEU A 9 9.60 5.67 -5.49
N PHE A 10 9.15 4.52 -5.97
CA PHE A 10 9.90 3.64 -6.85
C PHE A 10 9.09 3.36 -8.12
N MET A 11 9.79 3.26 -9.24
CA MET A 11 9.21 2.83 -10.51
C MET A 11 9.33 1.31 -10.67
N PRO A 12 8.40 0.64 -11.37
CA PRO A 12 8.50 -0.79 -11.61
C PRO A 12 9.75 -1.17 -12.45
N PRO A 13 10.19 -2.43 -12.39
CA PRO A 13 9.53 -3.53 -11.71
C PRO A 13 9.97 -3.68 -10.25
N ILE A 14 9.08 -4.16 -9.38
CA ILE A 14 9.42 -4.43 -7.96
C ILE A 14 10.24 -5.71 -7.78
N SER A 15 10.11 -6.65 -8.71
CA SER A 15 10.80 -7.94 -8.75
C SER A 15 11.51 -8.10 -10.10
N PRO A 16 12.56 -8.92 -10.19
CA PRO A 16 13.20 -9.18 -11.48
C PRO A 16 12.21 -9.77 -12.48
N MET A 17 12.20 -9.22 -13.69
CA MET A 17 11.43 -9.76 -14.81
C MET A 17 12.25 -10.83 -15.52
N LYS A 18 11.64 -11.97 -15.78
CA LYS A 18 12.25 -13.07 -16.52
C LYS A 18 11.62 -13.19 -17.90
N ASP A 19 12.44 -13.54 -18.89
CA ASP A 19 11.97 -13.97 -20.20
C ASP A 19 11.22 -15.30 -20.08
N GLY A 20 10.07 -15.40 -20.72
CA GLY A 20 9.19 -16.58 -20.61
C GLY A 20 9.78 -17.84 -21.27
N ALA A 21 10.58 -17.67 -22.32
CA ALA A 21 11.14 -18.79 -23.08
C ALA A 21 12.46 -19.30 -22.47
N THR A 22 13.31 -18.39 -22.00
CA THR A 22 14.68 -18.70 -21.55
C THR A 22 14.84 -18.67 -20.03
N GLY A 23 13.88 -18.11 -19.29
CA GLY A 23 13.95 -17.92 -17.84
C GLY A 23 14.99 -16.89 -17.38
N LYS A 24 15.73 -16.28 -18.32
CA LYS A 24 16.78 -15.28 -18.01
C LYS A 24 16.17 -13.98 -17.53
N ILE A 25 16.85 -13.32 -16.59
CA ILE A 25 16.43 -11.98 -16.14
C ILE A 25 16.64 -10.99 -17.27
N VAL A 26 15.55 -10.36 -17.72
CA VAL A 26 15.56 -9.30 -18.75
C VAL A 26 15.59 -7.91 -18.14
N LYS A 27 15.07 -7.76 -16.92
CA LYS A 27 15.09 -6.49 -16.19
C LYS A 27 15.20 -6.75 -14.69
N SER A 28 16.19 -6.14 -14.05
CA SER A 28 16.37 -6.21 -12.60
C SER A 28 15.28 -5.44 -11.85
N ALA A 29 15.05 -5.81 -10.59
CA ALA A 29 14.17 -5.05 -9.70
C ALA A 29 14.70 -3.63 -9.46
N THR A 30 13.80 -2.66 -9.40
CA THR A 30 14.13 -1.28 -9.01
C THR A 30 14.37 -1.22 -7.50
N LEU A 31 15.63 -0.95 -7.12
CA LEU A 31 16.02 -0.86 -5.71
C LEU A 31 16.34 0.57 -5.28
N THR A 32 16.52 1.51 -6.19
CA THR A 32 16.78 2.92 -5.88
C THR A 32 15.49 3.71 -6.09
N PRO A 33 15.07 4.57 -5.14
CA PRO A 33 13.88 5.38 -5.32
C PRO A 33 14.09 6.39 -6.45
N LEU A 34 13.01 6.68 -7.17
CA LEU A 34 12.99 7.75 -8.17
C LEU A 34 13.12 9.12 -7.49
N ARG A 35 12.32 9.35 -6.45
CA ARG A 35 12.29 10.59 -5.66
C ARG A 35 11.52 10.41 -4.36
N THR A 36 11.59 11.42 -3.49
CA THR A 36 10.71 11.56 -2.32
C THR A 36 9.37 12.17 -2.74
N LEU A 37 8.28 11.67 -2.15
CA LEU A 37 6.94 12.23 -2.23
C LEU A 37 6.46 12.67 -0.85
N GLU A 38 5.69 13.76 -0.82
CA GLU A 38 4.79 14.05 0.29
C GLU A 38 3.45 13.30 0.15
N LEU A 39 2.74 13.08 1.26
CA LEU A 39 1.44 12.39 1.27
C LEU A 39 0.43 12.99 0.28
N ASN A 40 0.39 14.31 0.15
CA ASN A 40 -0.49 14.99 -0.80
C ASN A 40 -0.14 14.62 -2.25
N GLU A 41 1.16 14.49 -2.59
CA GLU A 41 1.55 14.05 -3.93
C GLU A 41 1.14 12.59 -4.19
N VAL A 42 1.24 11.72 -3.18
CA VAL A 42 0.74 10.33 -3.27
C VAL A 42 -0.77 10.32 -3.53
N TYR A 43 -1.52 11.14 -2.80
CA TYR A 43 -2.97 11.28 -3.00
C TYR A 43 -3.31 11.77 -4.42
N GLN A 44 -2.60 12.77 -4.93
CA GLN A 44 -2.80 13.27 -6.30
C GLN A 44 -2.46 12.19 -7.35
N LEU A 45 -1.42 11.38 -7.13
CA LEU A 45 -1.14 10.26 -8.01
C LEU A 45 -2.30 9.27 -8.04
N ILE A 46 -2.79 8.84 -6.88
CA ILE A 46 -3.89 7.87 -6.76
C ILE A 46 -5.19 8.41 -7.40
N THR A 47 -5.49 9.70 -7.22
CA THR A 47 -6.79 10.25 -7.63
C THR A 47 -6.83 10.81 -9.04
N ALA A 48 -5.71 11.27 -9.60
CA ALA A 48 -5.71 12.03 -10.86
C ALA A 48 -4.73 11.53 -11.94
N ASN A 49 -3.84 10.58 -11.65
CA ASN A 49 -2.83 10.17 -12.62
C ASN A 49 -3.41 9.30 -13.75
N LYS A 50 -3.47 9.86 -14.97
CA LYS A 50 -4.01 9.17 -16.16
C LYS A 50 -3.37 7.81 -16.46
N ARG A 51 -2.07 7.66 -16.24
CA ARG A 51 -1.39 6.38 -16.46
C ARG A 51 -1.85 5.32 -15.45
N LEU A 52 -2.04 5.71 -14.18
CA LEU A 52 -2.60 4.80 -13.18
C LEU A 52 -4.03 4.36 -13.50
N ILE A 53 -4.84 5.20 -14.15
CA ILE A 53 -6.19 4.81 -14.61
C ILE A 53 -6.09 3.58 -15.52
N THR A 54 -5.30 3.67 -16.60
CA THR A 54 -5.13 2.60 -17.58
C THR A 54 -4.53 1.33 -16.95
N LEU A 55 -3.48 1.48 -16.14
CA LEU A 55 -2.82 0.33 -15.51
C LEU A 55 -3.73 -0.37 -14.50
N THR A 56 -4.51 0.40 -13.74
CA THR A 56 -5.45 -0.17 -12.76
C THR A 56 -6.60 -0.88 -13.45
N GLN A 57 -7.10 -0.34 -14.57
CA GLN A 57 -8.13 -0.99 -15.36
C GLN A 57 -7.66 -2.36 -15.87
N ALA A 58 -6.47 -2.45 -16.47
CA ALA A 58 -5.92 -3.72 -16.93
C ALA A 58 -5.80 -4.78 -15.81
N ILE A 59 -5.39 -4.35 -14.61
CA ILE A 59 -5.30 -5.23 -13.44
C ILE A 59 -6.70 -5.70 -12.99
N ARG A 60 -7.69 -4.81 -13.00
CA ARG A 60 -9.07 -5.17 -12.62
C ARG A 60 -9.73 -6.08 -13.64
N GLU A 61 -9.45 -5.89 -14.93
CA GLU A 61 -9.91 -6.80 -16.00
C GLU A 61 -9.34 -8.21 -15.82
N ALA A 62 -8.03 -8.33 -15.56
CA ALA A 62 -7.41 -9.62 -15.25
C ALA A 62 -8.02 -10.26 -13.98
N ALA A 63 -8.32 -9.46 -12.95
CA ALA A 63 -8.93 -9.97 -11.72
C ALA A 63 -10.36 -10.47 -11.94
N LEU A 64 -11.14 -9.80 -12.78
CA LEU A 64 -12.50 -10.24 -13.15
C LEU A 64 -12.49 -11.56 -13.92
N GLN A 65 -11.42 -11.83 -14.67
CA GLN A 65 -11.21 -13.10 -15.38
C GLN A 65 -10.68 -14.22 -14.48
N GLY A 66 -10.36 -13.94 -13.22
CA GLY A 66 -9.74 -14.91 -12.30
C GLY A 66 -8.28 -15.22 -12.63
N ASP A 67 -7.59 -14.37 -13.41
CA ASP A 67 -6.19 -14.57 -13.80
C ASP A 67 -5.24 -13.95 -12.76
N ASP A 68 -5.08 -14.65 -11.64
CA ASP A 68 -4.24 -14.21 -10.52
C ASP A 68 -2.76 -14.05 -10.92
N ASN A 69 -2.27 -14.88 -11.85
CA ASN A 69 -0.91 -14.82 -12.34
C ASN A 69 -0.65 -13.54 -13.11
N ASN A 70 -1.55 -13.19 -14.03
CA ASN A 70 -1.47 -11.94 -14.78
C ASN A 70 -1.68 -10.73 -13.86
N CYS A 71 -2.60 -10.79 -12.89
CA CYS A 71 -2.75 -9.75 -11.87
C CYS A 71 -1.45 -9.49 -11.11
N ARG A 72 -0.79 -10.56 -10.64
CA ARG A 72 0.50 -10.47 -9.94
C ARG A 72 1.57 -9.87 -10.85
N MET A 73 1.66 -10.34 -12.10
CA MET A 73 2.61 -9.85 -13.09
C MET A 73 2.41 -8.35 -13.36
N LEU A 74 1.20 -7.93 -13.71
CA LEU A 74 0.87 -6.54 -14.00
C LEU A 74 1.19 -5.62 -12.82
N LYS A 75 0.79 -5.99 -11.59
CA LYS A 75 1.15 -5.23 -10.38
C LYS A 75 2.66 -5.05 -10.27
N GLN A 76 3.41 -6.14 -10.36
CA GLN A 76 4.86 -6.15 -10.14
C GLN A 76 5.65 -5.39 -11.22
N GLN A 77 5.17 -5.43 -12.47
CA GLN A 77 5.91 -4.94 -13.63
C GLN A 77 5.48 -3.57 -14.12
N THR A 78 4.30 -3.08 -13.70
CA THR A 78 3.74 -1.84 -14.26
C THR A 78 3.38 -0.77 -13.22
N LEU A 79 3.06 -1.15 -11.97
CA LEU A 79 2.66 -0.16 -10.98
C LEU A 79 3.88 0.46 -10.28
N PRO A 80 3.92 1.80 -10.14
CA PRO A 80 4.80 2.42 -9.18
C PRO A 80 4.36 2.07 -7.75
N TYR A 81 5.29 2.18 -6.80
CA TYR A 81 5.00 1.91 -5.40
C TYR A 81 5.77 2.87 -4.49
N VAL A 82 5.26 3.04 -3.28
CA VAL A 82 5.92 3.83 -2.23
C VAL A 82 6.32 2.94 -1.07
N THR A 83 7.17 3.45 -0.19
CA THR A 83 7.47 2.86 1.13
C THR A 83 6.89 3.74 2.23
N PRO A 84 5.64 3.51 2.68
CA PRO A 84 4.95 4.43 3.58
C PRO A 84 5.71 4.74 4.86
N CYS A 85 6.56 3.83 5.36
CA CYS A 85 7.41 4.01 6.54
C CYS A 85 8.47 5.10 6.45
N GLY A 86 8.83 5.57 5.24
CA GLY A 86 9.80 6.66 5.14
C GLY A 86 10.53 6.79 3.83
N VAL A 87 11.56 7.64 3.88
CA VAL A 87 12.50 7.88 2.79
C VAL A 87 13.70 6.97 2.97
N PHE A 88 14.01 6.19 1.95
CA PHE A 88 15.13 5.27 1.91
C PHE A 88 16.13 5.69 0.84
N THR A 89 17.41 5.39 1.01
CA THR A 89 18.41 5.52 -0.07
C THR A 89 18.36 4.34 -1.04
N ARG A 90 17.91 3.18 -0.57
CA ARG A 90 17.70 1.95 -1.32
C ARG A 90 16.56 1.14 -0.69
N ARG A 91 15.87 0.29 -1.45
CA ARG A 91 14.79 -0.59 -0.96
C ARG A 91 15.33 -1.72 -0.08
N ARG A 92 15.82 -1.37 1.12
CA ARG A 92 16.35 -2.26 2.16
C ARG A 92 16.12 -1.63 3.53
N SER A 93 15.81 -2.43 4.56
CA SER A 93 15.39 -1.92 5.87
C SER A 93 16.47 -1.08 6.59
N ASP A 94 17.75 -1.41 6.41
CA ASP A 94 18.91 -0.68 6.96
C ASP A 94 19.26 0.60 6.17
N CYS A 95 18.53 0.92 5.10
CA CYS A 95 18.74 2.11 4.26
C CYS A 95 17.71 3.21 4.53
N LEU A 96 17.00 3.16 5.67
CA LEU A 96 16.07 4.21 6.09
C LEU A 96 16.85 5.50 6.41
N LYS A 97 16.54 6.57 5.69
CA LYS A 97 17.14 7.90 5.89
C LYS A 97 16.27 8.80 6.78
N LEU A 98 14.96 8.74 6.59
CA LEU A 98 14.00 9.58 7.33
C LEU A 98 12.71 8.79 7.55
N PRO A 99 12.30 8.51 8.81
CA PRO A 99 11.00 7.93 9.09
C PRO A 99 9.89 8.91 8.71
N SER A 100 8.83 8.40 8.08
CA SER A 100 7.63 9.22 7.80
C SER A 100 6.77 9.41 9.05
N GLY A 101 6.79 8.45 9.98
CA GLY A 101 5.80 8.32 11.04
C GLY A 101 4.47 7.70 10.58
N LEU A 102 4.47 6.98 9.47
CA LEU A 102 3.35 6.17 8.97
C LEU A 102 3.79 4.71 8.82
N VAL A 103 2.83 3.82 8.87
CA VAL A 103 2.92 2.43 8.42
C VAL A 103 1.79 2.18 7.41
N VAL A 104 1.84 1.05 6.72
CA VAL A 104 0.77 0.65 5.80
C VAL A 104 0.12 -0.63 6.27
N VAL A 105 -1.21 -0.61 6.28
CA VAL A 105 -2.05 -1.80 6.41
C VAL A 105 -2.58 -2.13 5.03
N ASP A 106 -2.53 -3.41 4.69
CA ASP A 106 -3.01 -3.96 3.44
C ASP A 106 -3.99 -5.10 3.76
N VAL A 107 -5.27 -4.86 3.47
CA VAL A 107 -6.33 -5.87 3.57
C VAL A 107 -6.68 -6.28 2.15
N ASP A 108 -6.45 -7.54 1.81
CA ASP A 108 -6.71 -8.06 0.47
C ASP A 108 -7.71 -9.24 0.54
N HIS A 109 -8.07 -9.77 -0.63
CA HIS A 109 -8.93 -10.94 -0.79
C HIS A 109 -10.35 -10.79 -0.22
N LEU A 110 -10.89 -9.58 -0.28
CA LEU A 110 -12.30 -9.32 -0.02
C LEU A 110 -13.18 -9.94 -1.12
N ASP A 111 -14.39 -10.34 -0.77
CA ASP A 111 -15.30 -11.09 -1.65
C ASP A 111 -15.77 -10.22 -2.82
N SER A 112 -15.89 -8.92 -2.60
CA SER A 112 -16.43 -7.98 -3.59
C SER A 112 -15.85 -6.57 -3.52
N PRO A 113 -15.94 -5.80 -4.63
CA PRO A 113 -15.64 -4.37 -4.62
C PRO A 113 -16.50 -3.56 -3.64
N ASP A 114 -17.75 -3.98 -3.41
CA ASP A 114 -18.65 -3.31 -2.47
C ASP A 114 -18.23 -3.52 -1.01
N GLU A 115 -17.77 -4.72 -0.67
CA GLU A 115 -17.12 -4.99 0.62
C GLU A 115 -15.88 -4.12 0.81
N ALA A 116 -15.01 -4.04 -0.20
CA ALA A 116 -13.84 -3.15 -0.18
C ALA A 116 -14.25 -1.67 0.02
N GLY A 117 -15.33 -1.24 -0.64
CA GLY A 117 -15.91 0.09 -0.48
C GLY A 117 -16.37 0.38 0.95
N ARG A 118 -17.09 -0.57 1.58
CA ARG A 118 -17.54 -0.47 2.97
C ARG A 118 -16.36 -0.46 3.95
N LEU A 119 -15.41 -1.36 3.80
CA LEU A 119 -14.22 -1.43 4.65
C LEU A 119 -13.37 -0.16 4.53
N LYS A 120 -13.22 0.41 3.32
CA LYS A 120 -12.54 1.69 3.13
C LYS A 120 -13.15 2.81 3.99
N GLN A 121 -14.48 2.89 4.03
CA GLN A 121 -15.17 3.90 4.85
C GLN A 121 -15.01 3.63 6.34
N LEU A 122 -15.08 2.35 6.74
CA LEU A 122 -14.94 1.94 8.13
C LEU A 122 -13.54 2.23 8.67
N LEU A 123 -12.50 1.79 7.96
CA LEU A 123 -11.09 2.06 8.31
C LEU A 123 -10.81 3.57 8.37
N PHE A 124 -11.34 4.36 7.43
CA PHE A 124 -11.10 5.81 7.45
C PHE A 124 -11.73 6.51 8.66
N LYS A 125 -12.83 5.97 9.19
CA LYS A 125 -13.53 6.49 10.37
C LYS A 125 -12.99 5.91 11.69
N ASP A 126 -12.08 4.95 11.64
CA ASP A 126 -11.51 4.31 12.82
C ASP A 126 -10.77 5.35 13.68
N PRO A 127 -11.21 5.59 14.94
CA PRO A 127 -10.60 6.58 15.80
C PRO A 127 -9.25 6.15 16.39
N TYR A 128 -8.98 4.85 16.45
CA TYR A 128 -7.76 4.29 17.03
C TYR A 128 -6.64 4.19 15.99
N LEU A 129 -6.95 3.67 14.80
CA LEU A 129 -6.01 3.65 13.68
C LEU A 129 -5.79 5.06 13.11
N ALA A 130 -6.86 5.87 13.07
CA ALA A 130 -6.84 7.23 12.54
C ALA A 130 -6.04 7.38 11.22
N PRO A 131 -6.28 6.54 10.20
CA PRO A 131 -5.47 6.57 8.99
C PRO A 131 -5.58 7.93 8.30
N VAL A 132 -4.45 8.34 7.71
CA VAL A 132 -4.32 9.64 7.03
C VAL A 132 -4.67 9.54 5.55
N LEU A 133 -4.56 8.34 4.97
CA LEU A 133 -4.93 8.05 3.59
C LEU A 133 -5.47 6.62 3.50
N VAL A 134 -6.63 6.44 2.87
CA VAL A 134 -7.23 5.12 2.62
C VAL A 134 -7.75 5.05 1.19
N PHE A 135 -7.45 3.96 0.48
CA PHE A 135 -7.84 3.76 -0.92
C PHE A 135 -8.05 2.28 -1.26
N ILE A 136 -8.80 2.02 -2.31
CA ILE A 136 -9.06 0.67 -2.84
C ILE A 136 -7.80 0.11 -3.51
N SER A 137 -7.47 -1.15 -3.23
CA SER A 137 -6.27 -1.83 -3.75
C SER A 137 -6.35 -2.05 -5.28
N PRO A 138 -5.22 -2.37 -5.97
CA PRO A 138 -5.19 -2.48 -7.42
C PRO A 138 -6.23 -3.42 -8.05
N THR A 139 -6.54 -4.54 -7.39
CA THR A 139 -7.51 -5.53 -7.88
C THR A 139 -8.96 -5.09 -7.67
N GLY A 140 -9.21 -4.04 -6.89
CA GLY A 140 -10.56 -3.65 -6.50
C GLY A 140 -11.15 -4.46 -5.34
N ARG A 141 -10.44 -5.47 -4.82
CA ARG A 141 -10.90 -6.40 -3.78
C ARG A 141 -10.07 -6.33 -2.51
N GLY A 142 -9.63 -5.13 -2.17
CA GLY A 142 -8.83 -4.87 -0.99
C GLY A 142 -8.77 -3.39 -0.66
N VAL A 143 -8.22 -3.06 0.49
CA VAL A 143 -8.09 -1.71 1.02
C VAL A 143 -6.68 -1.51 1.55
N LYS A 144 -6.06 -0.39 1.16
CA LYS A 144 -4.77 0.05 1.67
C LYS A 144 -4.99 1.27 2.55
N ALA A 145 -4.42 1.26 3.75
CA ALA A 145 -4.54 2.35 4.72
C ALA A 145 -3.16 2.77 5.24
N PHE A 146 -2.88 4.08 5.21
CA PHE A 146 -1.67 4.65 5.77
C PHE A 146 -1.98 5.11 7.19
N VAL A 147 -1.42 4.39 8.15
CA VAL A 147 -1.73 4.49 9.57
C VAL A 147 -0.57 5.20 10.27
N PRO A 148 -0.82 6.22 11.07
CA PRO A 148 0.21 6.87 11.88
C PRO A 148 0.88 5.91 12.88
N CYS A 149 2.19 6.06 13.06
CA CYS A 149 2.89 5.35 14.14
C CYS A 149 2.40 5.89 15.50
N PRO A 150 1.97 5.02 16.43
CA PRO A 150 1.63 5.45 17.79
C PRO A 150 2.82 6.10 18.49
N ILE A 151 2.54 7.05 19.39
CA ILE A 151 3.57 7.72 20.19
C ILE A 151 4.32 6.67 21.02
N GLY A 152 5.65 6.80 21.09
CA GLY A 152 6.51 5.93 21.89
C GLY A 152 6.77 4.54 21.29
N LYS A 153 6.20 4.21 20.12
CA LYS A 153 6.48 2.97 19.40
C LYS A 153 7.47 3.21 18.27
N ASP A 154 8.39 2.27 18.07
CA ASP A 154 9.19 2.25 16.84
C ASP A 154 8.33 1.84 15.63
N SER A 155 8.88 1.97 14.42
CA SER A 155 8.12 1.67 13.20
C SER A 155 7.77 0.18 13.07
N THR A 156 8.56 -0.73 13.62
CA THR A 156 8.29 -2.18 13.60
C THR A 156 7.14 -2.54 14.54
N GLU A 157 7.14 -1.96 15.74
CA GLU A 157 6.06 -2.09 16.71
C GLU A 157 4.77 -1.46 16.19
N ALA A 158 4.85 -0.31 15.52
CA ALA A 158 3.71 0.33 14.88
C ALA A 158 3.10 -0.56 13.78
N VAL A 159 3.93 -1.20 12.93
CA VAL A 159 3.45 -2.17 11.93
C VAL A 159 2.71 -3.32 12.60
N ARG A 160 3.32 -3.95 13.62
CA ARG A 160 2.71 -5.08 14.33
C ARG A 160 1.40 -4.68 15.01
N TRP A 161 1.38 -3.54 15.68
CA TRP A 161 0.19 -3.02 16.33
C TRP A 161 -0.94 -2.78 15.31
N ALA A 162 -0.65 -2.10 14.19
CA ALA A 162 -1.67 -1.79 13.19
C ALA A 162 -2.21 -3.07 12.53
N MET A 163 -1.34 -4.02 12.19
CA MET A 163 -1.75 -5.32 11.64
C MET A 163 -2.62 -6.11 12.62
N ASN A 164 -2.20 -6.23 13.88
CA ASN A 164 -2.95 -6.96 14.90
C ASN A 164 -4.30 -6.30 15.18
N TYR A 165 -4.32 -4.97 15.27
CA TYR A 165 -5.56 -4.23 15.49
C TYR A 165 -6.56 -4.50 14.36
N VAL A 166 -6.11 -4.37 13.12
CA VAL A 166 -7.00 -4.58 11.96
C VAL A 166 -7.47 -6.03 11.91
N HIS A 167 -6.59 -6.98 12.23
CA HIS A 167 -6.97 -8.38 12.28
C HIS A 167 -8.06 -8.63 13.34
N CYS A 168 -7.87 -8.15 14.57
CA CYS A 168 -8.85 -8.33 15.65
C CYS A 168 -10.18 -7.61 15.41
N MET A 169 -10.16 -6.44 14.78
CA MET A 169 -11.37 -5.61 14.65
C MET A 169 -12.15 -5.83 13.35
N TYR A 170 -11.47 -6.24 12.28
CA TYR A 170 -12.06 -6.27 10.94
C TYR A 170 -11.92 -7.62 10.24
N ASP A 171 -11.20 -8.57 10.83
CA ASP A 171 -10.84 -9.84 10.20
C ASP A 171 -10.98 -11.05 11.13
N ALA A 172 -11.43 -10.85 12.38
CA ALA A 172 -11.41 -11.88 13.42
C ALA A 172 -12.30 -13.10 13.11
N GLU A 173 -13.30 -12.93 12.25
CA GLU A 173 -14.22 -14.00 11.84
C GLU A 173 -13.75 -14.74 10.56
N ASN A 174 -12.71 -14.25 9.88
CA ASN A 174 -12.19 -14.89 8.68
C ASN A 174 -11.26 -16.04 9.05
N THR A 175 -11.77 -17.27 8.91
CA THR A 175 -11.00 -18.51 9.10
C THR A 175 -10.31 -19.01 7.83
N GLN A 176 -10.49 -18.31 6.69
CA GLN A 176 -9.95 -18.72 5.40
C GLN A 176 -8.47 -18.32 5.25
N PRO A 177 -7.56 -19.27 4.96
CA PRO A 177 -6.15 -18.96 4.74
C PRO A 177 -5.97 -17.99 3.56
N GLY A 178 -5.36 -16.84 3.83
CA GLY A 178 -5.05 -15.83 2.80
C GLY A 178 -6.13 -14.75 2.61
N LYS A 179 -7.28 -14.84 3.28
CA LYS A 179 -8.25 -13.73 3.36
C LYS A 179 -7.86 -12.79 4.51
N GLY A 180 -7.95 -11.48 4.30
CA GLY A 180 -7.77 -10.51 5.38
C GLY A 180 -6.44 -9.76 5.40
N VAL A 181 -5.94 -9.46 6.60
CA VAL A 181 -4.71 -8.67 6.78
C VAL A 181 -3.49 -9.47 6.35
N ASP A 182 -2.67 -8.91 5.44
CA ASP A 182 -1.39 -9.55 5.10
C ASP A 182 -0.38 -9.45 6.27
N THR A 183 -0.27 -10.53 7.05
CA THR A 183 0.64 -10.65 8.19
C THR A 183 2.10 -10.95 7.79
N SER A 184 2.39 -11.15 6.51
CA SER A 184 3.75 -11.45 6.01
C SER A 184 4.67 -10.23 5.98
N GLY A 185 4.11 -9.01 6.10
CA GLY A 185 4.81 -7.74 5.93
C GLY A 185 5.39 -7.13 7.20
N LYS A 186 6.38 -7.77 7.83
CA LYS A 186 7.04 -7.21 9.04
C LYS A 186 8.15 -6.18 8.73
N ASP A 187 8.42 -5.93 7.45
CA ASP A 187 9.56 -5.14 7.02
C ASP A 187 9.25 -3.63 6.96
N LEU A 188 10.16 -2.82 7.50
CA LEU A 188 10.11 -1.36 7.39
C LEU A 188 10.06 -0.86 5.94
N VAL A 189 10.61 -1.65 5.00
CA VAL A 189 10.64 -1.33 3.58
C VAL A 189 9.43 -1.88 2.82
N ARG A 190 8.31 -2.15 3.50
CA ARG A 190 7.08 -2.64 2.89
C ARG A 190 6.65 -1.72 1.75
N ALA A 191 6.63 -2.30 0.55
CA ALA A 191 6.17 -1.61 -0.64
C ALA A 191 4.64 -1.58 -0.67
N CYS A 192 4.09 -0.43 -1.05
CA CYS A 192 2.68 -0.24 -1.30
C CYS A 192 2.49 0.22 -2.75
N PHE A 193 1.90 -0.62 -3.59
CA PHE A 193 1.57 -0.25 -4.96
C PHE A 193 0.58 0.91 -5.00
N LEU A 194 0.85 1.87 -5.88
CA LEU A 194 -0.08 2.94 -6.19
C LEU A 194 -0.94 2.54 -7.39
N CYS A 195 -2.24 2.66 -7.24
CA CYS A 195 -3.24 2.44 -8.28
C CYS A 195 -4.24 3.61 -8.29
N HIS A 196 -5.14 3.61 -9.26
CA HIS A 196 -6.16 4.64 -9.37
C HIS A 196 -7.38 4.34 -8.49
N ASP A 197 -7.65 5.25 -7.56
CA ASP A 197 -8.90 5.34 -6.81
C ASP A 197 -9.33 6.81 -6.74
N PRO A 198 -10.27 7.27 -7.60
CA PRO A 198 -10.71 8.66 -7.59
C PRO A 198 -11.48 9.02 -6.30
N LYS A 199 -11.92 8.01 -5.53
CA LYS A 199 -12.62 8.17 -4.25
C LYS A 199 -11.71 7.85 -3.06
N ALA A 200 -10.38 7.93 -3.23
CA ALA A 200 -9.45 7.82 -2.10
C ALA A 200 -9.78 8.88 -1.04
N LEU A 201 -9.62 8.52 0.23
CA LEU A 201 -9.95 9.38 1.37
C LEU A 201 -8.65 9.89 2.00
N LEU A 202 -8.52 11.21 2.14
CA LEU A 202 -7.36 11.88 2.72
C LEU A 202 -7.80 12.73 3.91
N ARG A 203 -7.08 12.62 5.03
CA ARG A 203 -7.32 13.45 6.22
C ARG A 203 -6.59 14.78 6.06
N LYS A 204 -7.34 15.89 5.97
CA LYS A 204 -6.81 17.24 5.70
C LYS A 204 -6.01 17.86 6.85
N VAL A 205 -6.23 17.41 8.09
CA VAL A 205 -5.55 17.89 9.30
C VAL A 205 -5.29 16.69 10.19
N VAL A 206 -4.03 16.47 10.54
CA VAL A 206 -3.64 15.40 11.46
C VAL A 206 -3.14 16.05 12.75
N ASN A 207 -4.07 16.47 13.59
CA ASN A 207 -3.77 16.85 14.96
C ASN A 207 -3.69 15.55 15.75
N PHE A 208 -2.48 15.02 15.94
CA PHE A 208 -2.27 14.02 17.00
C PHE A 208 -2.21 14.78 18.32
N GLU A 209 -3.37 15.14 18.84
CA GLU A 209 -3.51 15.34 20.27
C GLU A 209 -4.10 14.03 20.80
N LEU A 210 -3.19 13.15 21.24
CA LEU A 210 -3.48 12.11 22.22
C LEU A 210 -2.77 12.50 23.50
#